data_AF-A0A6J7C016-F1
#
_entry.id   AF-A0A6J7C016-F1
#
_cell.length_a   1.000
_cell.length_b   1.000
_cell.length_c   1.000
_cell.angle_alpha   90.00
_cell.angle_beta   90.00
_cell.angle_gamma   90.00
#
_symmetry.space_group_name_H-M   'P 1'
#
loop_
_entity.id
_entity.type
_entity.pdbx_description
1 polymer ?
#
loop_
_entity_poly.entity_id
_entity_poly.type
_entity_poly.pdbx_seq_one_letter_code
_entity_poly.pdbx_strand_id
1 'polypeptide(L)'
;MMSVGQVGVQRNNSSLIAGALLAVIALVGIGVILLNRGSDSTNKGTTSVTTNATGDGTDPSTLGQGEVLLEPVNVPTANPFTDDQRTTVETQPTVSLPDLPIPSTSSTLAAGQVPLPQVSGAQPGLYGGTRNNQVCDKQQMIVFLETHADKAAAWAGVQGIAVGDIRTYITALTPVILTYDTRVTNHGFKNGVAYAHPSVLQAGTAVLVDEYGIPRAKCSCGNPLSPPIPLTVPPIYVGPQWPTFTPTTVIVVIQTVVVVEGFTIVDVTTGDLIVRPVGANPDTPDLATGDIRVTLSWGDSADLDLQVTDPEGAAVNYDFPTSASGGQLDVDANSGCNEALSEPAENIIWPETGPNGQYIVQVALYSECSSPVAHPFLLQVFVGGQPVAVQVGGDDGVFAASDGSGTLSSSVPAMYFSFTRG
;
A
#
# COMPACT_ATOMS: atom_id res chain seq x y z
N MET A 1 77.89 2.65 -17.45
CA MET A 1 78.53 1.34 -17.73
C MET A 1 77.45 0.27 -17.61
N MET A 2 77.19 -0.47 -18.71
CA MET A 2 76.50 -1.79 -18.90
C MET A 2 75.29 -2.19 -18.00
N SER A 3 74.21 -2.87 -18.40
CA SER A 3 73.71 -3.46 -19.67
C SER A 3 72.30 -4.10 -19.44
N VAL A 4 71.65 -4.55 -20.53
CA VAL A 4 70.56 -5.57 -20.70
C VAL A 4 69.12 -5.02 -20.75
N GLY A 5 68.21 -5.34 -21.68
CA GLY A 5 68.13 -6.22 -22.87
C GLY A 5 66.68 -6.19 -23.47
N GLN A 6 66.50 -6.61 -24.74
CA GLN A 6 65.34 -6.47 -25.68
C GLN A 6 63.99 -7.15 -25.25
N VAL A 7 62.79 -7.05 -25.88
CA VAL A 7 62.28 -7.24 -27.28
C VAL A 7 60.80 -6.71 -27.36
N GLY A 8 60.33 -5.92 -28.35
CA GLY A 8 59.54 -6.28 -29.57
C GLY A 8 58.03 -6.57 -29.31
N VAL A 9 57.02 -5.92 -29.95
CA VAL A 9 56.44 -6.23 -31.30
C VAL A 9 55.48 -5.11 -31.80
N GLN A 10 55.37 -4.99 -33.13
CA GLN A 10 54.74 -3.98 -34.04
C GLN A 10 53.24 -4.20 -34.38
N ARG A 11 52.41 -3.13 -34.60
CA ARG A 11 51.90 -2.48 -35.87
C ARG A 11 51.17 -3.41 -36.89
N ASN A 12 50.19 -3.03 -37.74
CA ASN A 12 49.32 -1.87 -38.03
C ASN A 12 48.33 -2.27 -39.18
N ASN A 13 47.18 -1.57 -39.26
CA ASN A 13 46.49 -0.96 -40.44
C ASN A 13 45.96 -1.73 -41.70
N SER A 14 44.63 -1.58 -41.92
CA SER A 14 43.88 -0.96 -43.04
C SER A 14 44.05 -1.34 -44.54
N SER A 15 42.92 -1.67 -45.22
CA SER A 15 42.26 -0.95 -46.36
C SER A 15 41.72 -1.77 -47.59
N LEU A 16 40.48 -1.41 -48.01
CA LEU A 16 39.89 -1.17 -49.37
C LEU A 16 39.55 -2.28 -50.44
N ILE A 17 38.40 -2.04 -51.15
CA ILE A 17 38.08 -2.12 -52.63
C ILE A 17 36.84 -2.98 -53.11
N ALA A 18 35.90 -2.30 -53.84
CA ALA A 18 34.97 -2.60 -54.99
C ALA A 18 34.20 -3.96 -55.13
N GLY A 19 33.03 -4.15 -55.79
CA GLY A 19 32.13 -3.39 -56.69
C GLY A 19 31.71 -4.24 -57.93
N ALA A 20 30.40 -4.46 -58.22
CA ALA A 20 29.72 -4.78 -59.52
C ALA A 20 28.38 -5.56 -59.31
N LEU A 21 27.38 -5.70 -60.22
CA LEU A 21 26.65 -4.92 -61.24
C LEU A 21 25.60 -5.89 -61.86
N LEU A 22 24.33 -5.51 -62.08
CA LEU A 22 23.45 -5.87 -63.23
C LEU A 22 21.92 -5.70 -62.96
N ALA A 23 21.24 -5.16 -63.96
CA ALA A 23 19.80 -4.93 -64.09
C ALA A 23 19.24 -5.67 -65.31
N VAL A 24 17.97 -6.08 -65.33
CA VAL A 24 17.17 -6.35 -66.55
C VAL A 24 15.69 -5.97 -66.35
N ILE A 25 15.12 -5.39 -67.40
CA ILE A 25 13.78 -4.79 -67.61
C ILE A 25 12.91 -5.70 -68.49
N ALA A 26 11.57 -5.69 -68.31
CA ALA A 26 10.50 -5.70 -69.37
C ALA A 26 9.12 -6.05 -68.72
N LEU A 27 8.09 -5.20 -68.69
CA LEU A 27 7.17 -4.62 -69.71
C LEU A 27 6.00 -5.52 -70.18
N VAL A 28 4.78 -5.07 -69.80
CA VAL A 28 3.52 -4.92 -70.58
C VAL A 28 2.62 -6.12 -70.91
N GLY A 29 1.33 -5.97 -70.59
CA GLY A 29 0.22 -6.70 -71.22
C GLY A 29 -1.17 -6.22 -70.74
N ILE A 30 -1.88 -5.47 -71.59
CA ILE A 30 -3.20 -4.84 -71.41
C ILE A 30 -4.35 -5.79 -71.86
N GLY A 31 -5.55 -5.66 -71.27
CA GLY A 31 -6.84 -5.95 -71.95
C GLY A 31 -7.79 -6.92 -71.20
N VAL A 32 -8.88 -6.50 -70.54
CA VAL A 32 -10.23 -6.09 -71.05
C VAL A 32 -11.32 -7.18 -70.84
N ILE A 33 -12.19 -6.91 -69.85
CA ILE A 33 -13.67 -7.06 -69.72
C ILE A 33 -14.39 -8.44 -69.88
N LEU A 34 -15.07 -8.93 -68.81
CA LEU A 34 -16.54 -9.08 -68.63
C LEU A 34 -16.98 -10.19 -67.62
N LEU A 35 -17.81 -9.78 -66.66
CA LEU A 35 -18.93 -10.48 -65.96
C LEU A 35 -18.67 -11.77 -65.15
N ASN A 36 -18.91 -11.78 -63.84
CA ASN A 36 -20.19 -12.12 -63.18
C ASN A 36 -20.01 -12.30 -61.64
N ARG A 37 -21.14 -12.16 -60.93
CA ARG A 37 -21.42 -12.14 -59.48
C ARG A 37 -20.74 -13.20 -58.58
N GLY A 38 -20.54 -12.83 -57.31
CA GLY A 38 -20.52 -13.77 -56.18
C GLY A 38 -19.85 -13.21 -54.93
N SER A 39 -20.59 -13.12 -53.82
CA SER A 39 -20.13 -12.85 -52.46
C SER A 39 -18.93 -13.72 -52.07
N ASP A 40 -17.93 -13.13 -51.41
CA ASP A 40 -17.30 -13.64 -50.17
C ASP A 40 -16.01 -12.86 -49.88
N SER A 41 -16.09 -11.90 -48.96
CA SER A 41 -14.92 -11.26 -48.38
C SER A 41 -14.30 -12.16 -47.31
N THR A 42 -13.33 -12.96 -47.73
CA THR A 42 -12.30 -13.51 -46.85
C THR A 42 -11.34 -12.38 -46.48
N ASN A 43 -11.24 -12.03 -45.19
CA ASN A 43 -10.14 -11.23 -44.68
C ASN A 43 -9.27 -12.09 -43.77
N LYS A 44 -8.03 -12.31 -44.22
CA LYS A 44 -6.97 -12.99 -43.48
C LYS A 44 -6.41 -12.05 -42.42
N GLY A 45 -6.39 -12.53 -41.19
CA GLY A 45 -5.20 -12.47 -40.33
C GLY A 45 -4.87 -11.13 -39.69
N THR A 46 -5.52 -10.84 -38.58
CA THR A 46 -4.83 -10.28 -37.41
C THR A 46 -5.36 -11.01 -36.19
N THR A 47 -4.56 -11.91 -35.64
CA THR A 47 -4.85 -12.65 -34.40
C THR A 47 -4.90 -11.67 -33.24
N SER A 48 -6.09 -11.10 -33.02
CA SER A 48 -6.47 -10.64 -31.70
C SER A 48 -6.83 -11.88 -30.91
N VAL A 49 -6.02 -12.21 -29.91
CA VAL A 49 -6.37 -13.25 -28.94
C VAL A 49 -7.54 -12.72 -28.13
N THR A 50 -8.77 -12.98 -28.60
CA THR A 50 -9.96 -12.91 -27.77
C THR A 50 -9.87 -14.07 -26.80
N THR A 51 -9.36 -13.84 -25.60
CA THR A 51 -9.55 -14.77 -24.50
C THR A 51 -11.03 -14.72 -24.12
N ASN A 52 -11.81 -15.65 -24.68
CA ASN A 52 -13.10 -16.00 -24.12
C ASN A 52 -12.87 -16.52 -22.69
N ALA A 53 -13.13 -15.67 -21.71
CA ALA A 53 -13.16 -16.05 -20.31
C ALA A 53 -14.37 -16.95 -20.07
N THR A 54 -14.17 -18.27 -20.03
CA THR A 54 -15.13 -19.20 -19.44
C THR A 54 -14.70 -19.49 -18.01
N GLY A 55 -14.97 -18.55 -17.11
CA GLY A 55 -15.17 -18.81 -15.69
C GLY A 55 -16.68 -18.79 -15.45
N ASP A 56 -17.20 -19.71 -14.65
CA ASP A 56 -18.64 -19.90 -14.41
C ASP A 56 -19.32 -18.67 -13.74
N GLY A 57 -19.63 -17.66 -14.55
CA GLY A 57 -20.98 -17.21 -14.86
C GLY A 57 -21.89 -16.65 -13.76
N THR A 58 -21.48 -16.54 -12.51
CA THR A 58 -22.35 -15.98 -11.47
C THR A 58 -22.48 -14.47 -11.67
N ASP A 59 -23.63 -13.97 -12.15
CA ASP A 59 -23.94 -12.55 -12.20
C ASP A 59 -24.18 -12.06 -10.75
N PRO A 60 -23.30 -11.20 -10.19
CA PRO A 60 -23.44 -10.75 -8.81
C PRO A 60 -24.72 -9.91 -8.59
N SER A 61 -25.36 -9.42 -9.65
CA SER A 61 -26.61 -8.65 -9.56
C SER A 61 -27.86 -9.52 -9.37
N THR A 62 -27.73 -10.84 -9.41
CA THR A 62 -28.85 -11.78 -9.32
C THR A 62 -28.73 -12.79 -8.17
N LEU A 63 -27.85 -12.52 -7.19
CA LEU A 63 -27.67 -13.42 -6.03
C LEU A 63 -28.99 -13.61 -5.26
N GLY A 64 -29.27 -14.85 -4.91
CA GLY A 64 -30.40 -15.27 -4.09
C GLY A 64 -30.22 -14.94 -2.61
N GLN A 65 -31.29 -15.14 -1.83
CA GLN A 65 -31.25 -14.92 -0.38
C GLN A 65 -30.24 -15.87 0.28
N GLY A 66 -29.28 -15.29 1.02
CA GLY A 66 -28.25 -16.06 1.70
C GLY A 66 -27.06 -16.45 0.83
N GLU A 67 -27.10 -16.21 -0.49
CA GLU A 67 -25.93 -16.43 -1.34
C GLU A 67 -24.85 -15.38 -1.04
N VAL A 68 -23.60 -15.82 -1.02
CA VAL A 68 -22.42 -14.97 -0.82
C VAL A 68 -21.42 -15.31 -1.92
N LEU A 69 -21.06 -14.32 -2.73
CA LEU A 69 -20.12 -14.51 -3.83
C LEU A 69 -18.69 -14.66 -3.30
N LEU A 70 -17.99 -15.68 -3.75
CA LEU A 70 -16.55 -15.82 -3.57
C LEU A 70 -15.83 -15.07 -4.69
N GLU A 71 -14.94 -14.17 -4.31
CA GLU A 71 -14.15 -13.36 -5.25
C GLU A 71 -12.66 -13.71 -5.10
N PRO A 72 -12.12 -14.62 -5.92
CA PRO A 72 -10.71 -14.96 -5.92
C PRO A 72 -9.83 -13.80 -6.39
N VAL A 73 -8.56 -13.82 -5.97
CA VAL A 73 -7.54 -12.90 -6.49
C VAL A 73 -7.36 -13.08 -8.00
N ASN A 74 -7.07 -11.99 -8.71
CA ASN A 74 -6.85 -11.98 -10.16
C ASN A 74 -7.99 -12.51 -11.05
N VAL A 75 -9.19 -12.69 -10.51
CA VAL A 75 -10.38 -13.02 -11.30
C VAL A 75 -11.14 -11.72 -11.58
N PRO A 76 -11.38 -11.36 -12.85
CA PRO A 76 -12.16 -10.17 -13.18
C PRO A 76 -13.56 -10.22 -12.57
N THR A 77 -13.95 -9.16 -11.87
CA THR A 77 -15.31 -8.98 -11.34
C THR A 77 -16.24 -8.48 -12.45
N ALA A 78 -17.50 -8.95 -12.46
CA ALA A 78 -18.51 -8.43 -13.39
C ALA A 78 -18.91 -6.99 -13.04
N ASN A 79 -19.14 -6.17 -14.07
CA ASN A 79 -19.61 -4.78 -13.96
C ASN A 79 -18.75 -3.88 -13.03
N PRO A 80 -17.44 -3.75 -13.29
CA PRO A 80 -16.55 -2.97 -12.42
C PRO A 80 -16.82 -1.46 -12.49
N PHE A 81 -16.53 -0.75 -11.41
CA PHE A 81 -16.58 0.72 -11.37
C PHE A 81 -15.47 1.34 -12.21
N THR A 82 -14.25 0.84 -12.15
CA THR A 82 -13.12 1.36 -12.90
C THR A 82 -12.45 0.25 -13.71
N ASP A 83 -11.43 0.61 -14.50
CA ASP A 83 -10.47 -0.38 -14.97
C ASP A 83 -9.68 -0.97 -13.76
N ASP A 84 -8.81 -1.95 -13.99
CA ASP A 84 -7.95 -2.48 -12.93
C ASP A 84 -7.02 -1.38 -12.39
N GLN A 85 -7.09 -1.08 -11.09
CA GLN A 85 -6.28 -0.04 -10.43
C GLN A 85 -5.05 -0.64 -9.73
N ARG A 86 -4.77 -1.94 -9.89
CA ARG A 86 -3.56 -2.56 -9.34
C ARG A 86 -2.39 -2.27 -10.26
N THR A 87 -1.23 -1.93 -9.68
CA THR A 87 0.01 -1.81 -10.46
C THR A 87 0.72 -3.16 -10.65
N THR A 88 0.37 -4.14 -9.82
CA THR A 88 0.94 -5.49 -9.83
C THR A 88 -0.15 -6.56 -9.72
N VAL A 89 0.15 -7.78 -10.18
CA VAL A 89 -0.73 -8.94 -10.02
C VAL A 89 -0.79 -9.31 -8.54
N GLU A 90 -2.00 -9.57 -8.01
CA GLU A 90 -2.16 -10.03 -6.63
C GLU A 90 -1.52 -11.41 -6.48
N THR A 91 -0.62 -11.57 -5.52
CA THR A 91 -0.04 -12.86 -5.20
C THR A 91 -0.37 -13.20 -3.76
N GLN A 92 -0.56 -14.49 -3.49
CA GLN A 92 -0.52 -14.97 -2.11
C GLN A 92 0.86 -14.65 -1.52
N PRO A 93 0.95 -14.41 -0.20
CA PRO A 93 2.23 -14.28 0.47
C PRO A 93 3.15 -15.45 0.13
N THR A 94 4.41 -15.17 -0.19
CA THR A 94 5.41 -16.20 -0.52
C THR A 94 6.10 -16.75 0.73
N VAL A 95 5.78 -16.18 1.89
CA VAL A 95 6.33 -16.52 3.20
C VAL A 95 5.22 -17.02 4.12
N SER A 96 5.60 -17.79 5.14
CA SER A 96 4.72 -18.03 6.26
C SER A 96 4.53 -16.71 7.01
N LEU A 97 3.30 -16.22 7.05
CA LEU A 97 2.96 -15.06 7.86
C LEU A 97 3.13 -15.39 9.35
N PRO A 98 3.51 -14.42 10.19
CA PRO A 98 3.57 -14.63 11.63
C PRO A 98 2.18 -15.05 12.17
N ASP A 99 2.17 -16.03 13.06
CA ASP A 99 0.95 -16.47 13.75
C ASP A 99 0.60 -15.46 14.83
N LEU A 100 -0.06 -14.37 14.41
CA LEU A 100 -0.56 -13.36 15.31
C LEU A 100 -1.94 -13.78 15.81
N PRO A 101 -2.13 -13.98 17.13
CA PRO A 101 -3.44 -14.30 17.65
C PRO A 101 -4.39 -13.17 17.31
N ILE A 102 -5.45 -13.48 16.57
CA ILE A 102 -6.52 -12.54 16.27
C ILE A 102 -7.57 -12.66 17.38
N PRO A 103 -7.69 -11.65 18.28
CA PRO A 103 -8.80 -11.63 19.21
C PRO A 103 -10.08 -11.50 18.40
N SER A 104 -10.88 -12.55 18.40
CA SER A 104 -12.21 -12.50 17.80
C SER A 104 -13.26 -12.34 18.87
N THR A 105 -14.14 -11.36 18.69
CA THR A 105 -15.37 -11.32 19.48
C THR A 105 -16.44 -12.09 18.73
N SER A 106 -17.16 -12.97 19.43
CA SER A 106 -18.39 -13.56 18.93
C SER A 106 -19.55 -12.75 19.48
N SER A 107 -20.27 -12.02 18.62
CA SER A 107 -21.58 -11.47 19.00
C SER A 107 -22.54 -12.64 19.29
N THR A 108 -23.38 -12.54 20.32
CA THR A 108 -24.47 -13.50 20.51
C THR A 108 -25.44 -13.40 19.34
N LEU A 109 -25.51 -14.44 18.52
CA LEU A 109 -26.40 -14.48 17.36
C LEU A 109 -27.66 -15.31 17.63
N ALA A 110 -28.71 -15.06 16.84
CA ALA A 110 -29.92 -15.88 16.87
C ALA A 110 -29.62 -17.32 16.45
N ALA A 111 -30.43 -18.27 16.91
CA ALA A 111 -30.27 -19.70 16.59
C ALA A 111 -30.25 -19.91 15.06
N GLY A 112 -29.16 -20.52 14.56
CA GLY A 112 -28.96 -20.80 13.14
C GLY A 112 -28.07 -19.82 12.37
N GLN A 113 -27.57 -18.76 13.01
CA GLN A 113 -26.54 -17.90 12.41
C GLN A 113 -25.13 -18.42 12.72
N VAL A 114 -24.22 -18.34 11.74
CA VAL A 114 -22.79 -18.65 11.93
C VAL A 114 -22.09 -17.36 12.37
N PRO A 115 -21.58 -17.27 13.62
CA PRO A 115 -20.75 -16.14 14.02
C PRO A 115 -19.46 -16.18 13.23
N LEU A 116 -19.26 -15.16 12.39
CA LEU A 116 -17.95 -14.92 11.79
C LEU A 116 -17.07 -14.24 12.83
N PRO A 117 -15.80 -14.65 12.96
CA PRO A 117 -14.81 -13.92 13.75
C PRO A 117 -14.81 -12.42 13.38
N GLN A 118 -15.06 -11.57 14.36
CA GLN A 118 -14.95 -10.11 14.21
C GLN A 118 -13.60 -9.64 14.69
N VAL A 119 -12.91 -8.86 13.85
CA VAL A 119 -11.52 -8.45 14.06
C VAL A 119 -11.43 -6.94 13.96
N SER A 120 -10.78 -6.29 14.92
CA SER A 120 -10.51 -4.85 14.84
C SER A 120 -9.69 -4.52 13.60
N GLY A 121 -10.07 -3.47 12.86
CA GLY A 121 -9.30 -2.96 11.72
C GLY A 121 -7.87 -2.52 12.09
N ALA A 122 -7.61 -2.27 13.37
CA ALA A 122 -6.27 -1.94 13.88
C ALA A 122 -5.44 -3.17 14.29
N GLN A 123 -5.97 -4.40 14.15
CA GLN A 123 -5.28 -5.61 14.60
C GLN A 123 -3.96 -5.82 13.83
N PRO A 124 -2.80 -5.91 14.51
CA PRO A 124 -1.54 -6.18 13.85
C PRO A 124 -1.59 -7.45 12.99
N GLY A 125 -1.08 -7.32 11.76
CA GLY A 125 -1.02 -8.37 10.73
C GLY A 125 -2.34 -8.81 10.12
N LEU A 126 -3.46 -8.15 10.44
CA LEU A 126 -4.71 -8.26 9.68
C LEU A 126 -4.53 -7.90 8.19
N TYR A 127 -3.57 -7.01 7.95
CA TYR A 127 -3.19 -6.54 6.63
C TYR A 127 -1.74 -6.91 6.34
N GLY A 128 -1.43 -6.98 5.05
CA GLY A 128 -0.09 -7.12 4.52
C GLY A 128 0.20 -6.08 3.45
N GLY A 129 1.42 -6.11 2.94
CA GLY A 129 1.85 -5.24 1.85
C GLY A 129 3.32 -5.47 1.52
N THR A 130 3.84 -4.65 0.62
CA THR A 130 5.27 -4.53 0.33
C THR A 130 5.70 -3.10 0.59
N ARG A 131 6.97 -2.88 0.97
CA ARG A 131 7.48 -1.53 1.27
C ARG A 131 7.33 -0.48 0.16
N ASN A 132 7.15 -0.89 -1.10
CA ASN A 132 6.92 0.05 -2.22
C ASN A 132 5.48 0.62 -2.28
N ASN A 133 4.55 0.06 -1.51
CA ASN A 133 3.18 0.54 -1.37
C ASN A 133 2.35 0.68 -2.68
N GLN A 134 2.78 0.07 -3.79
CA GLN A 134 2.15 0.29 -5.11
C GLN A 134 0.93 -0.58 -5.39
N VAL A 135 0.35 -1.26 -4.39
CA VAL A 135 -0.69 -2.28 -4.63
C VAL A 135 -2.01 -1.72 -5.17
N CYS A 136 -2.26 -0.41 -4.99
CA CYS A 136 -3.45 0.29 -5.47
C CYS A 136 -3.11 1.72 -5.97
N ASP A 137 -3.38 2.02 -7.23
CA ASP A 137 -3.20 3.36 -7.80
C ASP A 137 -4.40 4.27 -7.44
N LYS A 138 -4.26 4.98 -6.32
CA LYS A 138 -5.27 5.95 -5.85
C LYS A 138 -5.49 7.06 -6.88
N GLN A 139 -4.44 7.54 -7.52
CA GLN A 139 -4.51 8.68 -8.43
C GLN A 139 -5.25 8.32 -9.71
N GLN A 140 -5.02 7.13 -10.26
CA GLN A 140 -5.77 6.59 -11.40
C GLN A 140 -7.26 6.48 -11.06
N MET A 141 -7.60 6.00 -9.85
CA MET A 141 -9.00 5.85 -9.43
C MET A 141 -9.69 7.21 -9.29
N ILE A 142 -9.00 8.19 -8.71
CA ILE A 142 -9.49 9.58 -8.58
C ILE A 142 -9.75 10.19 -9.96
N VAL A 143 -8.76 10.14 -10.86
CA VAL A 143 -8.88 10.70 -12.21
C VAL A 143 -10.00 10.02 -13.00
N PHE A 144 -10.14 8.71 -12.86
CA PHE A 144 -11.22 7.97 -13.49
C PHE A 144 -12.59 8.46 -12.98
N LEU A 145 -12.81 8.52 -11.67
CA LEU A 145 -14.12 8.93 -11.13
C LEU A 145 -14.44 10.39 -11.49
N GLU A 146 -13.47 11.30 -11.41
CA GLU A 146 -13.68 12.71 -11.79
C GLU A 146 -14.07 12.91 -13.26
N THR A 147 -13.72 11.96 -14.14
CA THR A 147 -14.06 12.00 -15.56
C THR A 147 -15.33 11.22 -15.91
N HIS A 148 -15.93 10.50 -14.94
CA HIS A 148 -17.12 9.66 -15.13
C HIS A 148 -18.22 10.00 -14.11
N ALA A 149 -19.02 11.03 -14.40
CA ALA A 149 -19.95 11.64 -13.44
C ALA A 149 -21.01 10.67 -12.87
N ASP A 150 -21.50 9.72 -13.66
CA ASP A 150 -22.48 8.71 -13.21
C ASP A 150 -21.88 7.72 -12.21
N LYS A 151 -20.67 7.23 -12.52
CA LYS A 151 -19.90 6.35 -11.63
C LYS A 151 -19.43 7.08 -10.38
N ALA A 152 -19.01 8.34 -10.49
CA ALA A 152 -18.66 9.17 -9.34
C ALA A 152 -19.84 9.35 -8.38
N ALA A 153 -21.03 9.69 -8.91
CA ALA A 153 -22.23 9.84 -8.11
C ALA A 153 -22.62 8.55 -7.39
N ALA A 154 -22.56 7.41 -8.09
CA ALA A 154 -22.84 6.11 -7.50
C ALA A 154 -21.80 5.70 -6.45
N TRP A 155 -20.50 5.93 -6.71
CA TRP A 155 -19.41 5.59 -5.80
C TRP A 155 -19.48 6.41 -4.51
N ALA A 156 -19.65 7.73 -4.64
CA ALA A 156 -19.85 8.63 -3.51
C ALA A 156 -21.11 8.28 -2.71
N GLY A 157 -22.19 7.89 -3.40
CA GLY A 157 -23.43 7.43 -2.77
C GLY A 157 -23.24 6.19 -1.89
N VAL A 158 -22.40 5.23 -2.31
CA VAL A 158 -22.07 4.05 -1.49
C VAL A 158 -21.26 4.46 -0.25
N GLN A 159 -20.31 5.38 -0.39
CA GLN A 159 -19.47 5.83 0.72
C GLN A 159 -20.14 6.85 1.66
N GLY A 160 -21.29 7.40 1.25
CA GLY A 160 -22.01 8.41 2.02
C GLY A 160 -21.32 9.79 2.02
N ILE A 161 -20.57 10.12 0.97
CA ILE A 161 -19.83 11.38 0.83
C ILE A 161 -20.40 12.24 -0.30
N ALA A 162 -20.04 13.53 -0.36
CA ALA A 162 -20.36 14.34 -1.54
C ALA A 162 -19.42 13.97 -2.71
N VAL A 163 -19.90 14.12 -3.95
CA VAL A 163 -19.08 13.85 -5.15
C VAL A 163 -17.82 14.71 -5.19
N GLY A 164 -17.90 15.96 -4.72
CA GLY A 164 -16.75 16.87 -4.62
C GLY A 164 -15.66 16.41 -3.64
N ASP A 165 -15.99 15.52 -2.70
CA ASP A 165 -15.08 15.03 -1.67
C ASP A 165 -14.35 13.74 -2.07
N ILE A 166 -14.68 13.14 -3.23
CA ILE A 166 -14.11 11.87 -3.69
C ILE A 166 -12.58 11.90 -3.69
N ARG A 167 -11.96 12.98 -4.20
CA ARG A 167 -10.50 13.11 -4.22
C ARG A 167 -9.93 13.04 -2.81
N THR A 168 -10.35 13.94 -1.93
CA THR A 168 -9.87 14.00 -0.55
C THR A 168 -10.10 12.68 0.18
N TYR A 169 -11.27 12.08 0.00
CA TYR A 169 -11.63 10.82 0.62
C TYR A 169 -10.72 9.66 0.17
N ILE A 170 -10.53 9.47 -1.14
CA ILE A 170 -9.65 8.41 -1.67
C ILE A 170 -8.20 8.66 -1.27
N THR A 171 -7.72 9.91 -1.34
CA THR A 171 -6.35 10.26 -0.95
C THR A 171 -6.05 9.84 0.50
N ALA A 172 -7.00 9.99 1.42
CA ALA A 172 -6.87 9.58 2.81
C ALA A 172 -6.91 8.06 3.04
N LEU A 173 -7.32 7.25 2.06
CA LEU A 173 -7.35 5.80 2.21
C LEU A 173 -5.93 5.21 2.13
N THR A 174 -5.75 4.12 2.87
CA THR A 174 -4.48 3.39 2.98
C THR A 174 -4.51 2.13 2.13
N PRO A 175 -3.60 1.96 1.15
CA PRO A 175 -3.51 0.74 0.36
C PRO A 175 -2.88 -0.41 1.16
N VAL A 176 -3.56 -1.56 1.19
CA VAL A 176 -3.14 -2.77 1.90
C VAL A 176 -3.57 -4.04 1.16
N ILE A 177 -3.01 -5.18 1.57
CA ILE A 177 -3.40 -6.52 1.12
C ILE A 177 -4.10 -7.25 2.27
N LEU A 178 -5.21 -7.94 2.01
CA LEU A 178 -5.87 -8.76 3.01
C LEU A 178 -5.03 -10.01 3.33
N THR A 179 -4.78 -10.32 4.61
CA THR A 179 -4.10 -11.59 4.98
C THR A 179 -5.08 -12.73 5.26
N TYR A 180 -6.39 -12.42 5.33
CA TYR A 180 -7.48 -13.37 5.57
C TYR A 180 -8.61 -13.20 4.57
N ASP A 181 -9.33 -14.30 4.32
CA ASP A 181 -10.59 -14.27 3.58
C ASP A 181 -11.58 -13.36 4.31
N THR A 182 -11.96 -12.25 3.69
CA THR A 182 -12.66 -11.15 4.36
C THR A 182 -14.04 -10.95 3.77
N ARG A 183 -15.06 -10.94 4.63
CA ARG A 183 -16.43 -10.70 4.23
C ARG A 183 -16.72 -9.20 4.14
N VAL A 184 -17.31 -8.80 3.02
CA VAL A 184 -17.67 -7.41 2.71
C VAL A 184 -19.04 -7.35 2.02
N THR A 185 -19.60 -6.14 1.92
CA THR A 185 -20.56 -5.85 0.86
C THR A 185 -19.82 -5.11 -0.24
N ASN A 186 -19.74 -5.72 -1.42
CA ASN A 186 -19.12 -5.15 -2.61
C ASN A 186 -20.22 -4.59 -3.54
N HIS A 187 -19.88 -3.60 -4.35
CA HIS A 187 -20.83 -2.90 -5.21
C HIS A 187 -20.34 -2.86 -6.65
N GLY A 188 -21.05 -3.52 -7.57
CA GLY A 188 -20.83 -3.34 -9.00
C GLY A 188 -21.62 -2.13 -9.53
N PHE A 189 -21.37 -1.74 -10.78
CA PHE A 189 -22.06 -0.63 -11.44
C PHE A 189 -22.83 -1.08 -12.68
N LYS A 190 -24.16 -0.96 -12.68
CA LYS A 190 -25.02 -1.40 -13.79
C LYS A 190 -26.16 -0.41 -13.98
N ASN A 191 -26.44 -0.02 -15.22
CA ASN A 191 -27.53 0.89 -15.57
C ASN A 191 -27.50 2.24 -14.81
N GLY A 192 -26.31 2.82 -14.61
CA GLY A 192 -26.16 4.13 -13.97
C GLY A 192 -26.22 4.10 -12.44
N VAL A 193 -26.33 2.92 -11.81
CA VAL A 193 -26.45 2.78 -10.36
C VAL A 193 -25.47 1.75 -9.79
N ALA A 194 -25.06 1.97 -8.54
CA ALA A 194 -24.40 0.95 -7.74
C ALA A 194 -25.41 -0.15 -7.35
N TYR A 195 -25.00 -1.42 -7.42
CA TYR A 195 -25.78 -2.52 -6.87
C TYR A 195 -24.93 -3.30 -5.87
N ALA A 196 -25.46 -3.45 -4.65
CA ALA A 196 -24.78 -4.15 -3.57
C ALA A 196 -24.91 -5.66 -3.71
N HIS A 197 -23.84 -6.39 -3.39
CA HIS A 197 -23.87 -7.83 -3.23
C HIS A 197 -22.96 -8.30 -2.08
N PRO A 198 -23.36 -9.34 -1.32
CA PRO A 198 -22.51 -9.95 -0.31
C PRO A 198 -21.36 -10.72 -0.95
N SER A 199 -20.14 -10.45 -0.49
CA SER A 199 -18.93 -11.09 -1.01
C SER A 199 -17.99 -11.56 0.09
N VAL A 200 -17.20 -12.59 -0.21
CA VAL A 200 -15.93 -12.88 0.48
C VAL A 200 -14.79 -12.62 -0.50
N LEU A 201 -13.92 -11.68 -0.14
CA LEU A 201 -12.68 -11.43 -0.86
C LEU A 201 -11.63 -12.42 -0.36
N GLN A 202 -10.96 -13.11 -1.29
CA GLN A 202 -9.85 -14.01 -0.93
C GLN A 202 -8.71 -13.24 -0.27
N ALA A 203 -8.02 -13.84 0.71
CA ALA A 203 -6.72 -13.37 1.18
C ALA A 203 -5.78 -13.09 -0.03
N GLY A 204 -4.93 -12.09 0.05
CA GLY A 204 -4.12 -11.60 -1.07
C GLY A 204 -4.82 -10.55 -1.94
N THR A 205 -6.11 -10.25 -1.72
CA THR A 205 -6.80 -9.16 -2.42
C THR A 205 -6.30 -7.80 -1.93
N ALA A 206 -5.95 -6.91 -2.86
CA ALA A 206 -5.57 -5.53 -2.57
C ALA A 206 -6.81 -4.64 -2.37
N VAL A 207 -6.82 -3.87 -1.29
CA VAL A 207 -7.92 -2.97 -0.90
C VAL A 207 -7.38 -1.63 -0.39
N LEU A 208 -8.22 -0.61 -0.48
CA LEU A 208 -8.04 0.67 0.20
C LEU A 208 -8.85 0.66 1.51
N VAL A 209 -8.22 0.90 2.65
CA VAL A 209 -8.86 0.97 3.97
C VAL A 209 -8.90 2.42 4.49
N ASP A 210 -9.93 2.77 5.25
CA ASP A 210 -9.98 4.08 5.93
C ASP A 210 -9.11 4.12 7.20
N GLU A 211 -9.06 5.28 7.87
CA GLU A 211 -8.34 5.50 9.13
C GLU A 211 -8.82 4.61 10.30
N TYR A 212 -9.94 3.90 10.14
CA TYR A 212 -10.47 2.94 11.12
C TYR A 212 -10.20 1.48 10.71
N GLY A 213 -9.47 1.28 9.62
CA GLY A 213 -9.13 -0.02 9.06
C GLY A 213 -10.28 -0.69 8.34
N ILE A 214 -11.36 0.00 7.97
CA ILE A 214 -12.44 -0.65 7.22
C ILE A 214 -12.09 -0.66 5.72
N PRO A 215 -12.16 -1.80 5.01
CA PRO A 215 -12.04 -1.82 3.54
C PRO A 215 -13.14 -0.99 2.86
N ARG A 216 -12.73 0.01 2.07
CA ARG A 216 -13.62 0.96 1.37
C ARG A 216 -13.57 0.84 -0.14
N ALA A 217 -12.52 0.29 -0.73
CA ALA A 217 -12.50 -0.03 -2.16
C ALA A 217 -11.65 -1.26 -2.47
N LYS A 218 -12.08 -2.05 -3.46
CA LYS A 218 -11.30 -3.17 -4.01
C LYS A 218 -10.46 -2.66 -5.18
N CYS A 219 -9.15 -2.87 -5.14
CA CYS A 219 -8.24 -2.22 -6.10
C CYS A 219 -8.34 -2.80 -7.51
N SER A 220 -8.67 -4.09 -7.66
CA SER A 220 -8.77 -4.72 -8.98
C SER A 220 -9.95 -4.27 -9.85
N CYS A 221 -10.91 -3.53 -9.30
CA CYS A 221 -12.09 -3.05 -10.03
C CYS A 221 -12.58 -1.65 -9.63
N GLY A 222 -11.93 -1.02 -8.64
CA GLY A 222 -12.34 0.27 -8.06
C GLY A 222 -13.72 0.26 -7.40
N ASN A 223 -14.32 -0.92 -7.20
CA ASN A 223 -15.64 -1.04 -6.60
C ASN A 223 -15.62 -0.53 -5.17
N PRO A 224 -16.58 0.33 -4.78
CA PRO A 224 -16.70 0.75 -3.40
C PRO A 224 -17.18 -0.43 -2.55
N LEU A 225 -16.55 -0.58 -1.39
CA LEU A 225 -16.85 -1.58 -0.38
C LEU A 225 -17.53 -0.91 0.81
N SER A 226 -18.43 -1.65 1.46
CA SER A 226 -19.00 -1.29 2.76
C SER A 226 -18.90 -2.47 3.73
N PRO A 227 -19.03 -2.24 5.05
CA PRO A 227 -19.15 -3.31 6.02
C PRO A 227 -20.25 -4.31 5.62
N PRO A 228 -20.05 -5.63 5.88
CA PRO A 228 -21.00 -6.65 5.45
C PRO A 228 -22.31 -6.57 6.23
N ILE A 229 -23.42 -6.73 5.53
CA ILE A 229 -24.73 -6.86 6.16
C ILE A 229 -24.86 -8.27 6.79
N PRO A 230 -25.27 -8.39 8.07
CA PRO A 230 -25.52 -9.69 8.69
C PRO A 230 -26.59 -10.49 7.92
N LEU A 231 -26.32 -11.77 7.68
CA LEU A 231 -27.32 -12.65 7.06
C LEU A 231 -28.32 -13.14 8.10
N THR A 232 -29.56 -13.30 7.67
CA THR A 232 -30.64 -13.88 8.47
C THR A 232 -30.77 -15.40 8.30
N VAL A 233 -30.01 -15.98 7.36
CA VAL A 233 -29.94 -17.41 7.06
C VAL A 233 -28.47 -17.84 6.92
N PRO A 234 -28.16 -19.14 7.08
CA PRO A 234 -26.81 -19.64 6.79
C PRO A 234 -26.35 -19.27 5.37
N PRO A 235 -25.09 -18.85 5.17
CA PRO A 235 -24.58 -18.48 3.86
C PRO A 235 -24.48 -19.68 2.92
N ILE A 236 -24.81 -19.46 1.65
CA ILE A 236 -24.50 -20.36 0.53
C ILE A 236 -23.40 -19.70 -0.29
N TYR A 237 -22.19 -20.25 -0.26
CA TYR A 237 -21.07 -19.69 -1.00
C TYR A 237 -21.14 -20.11 -2.46
N VAL A 238 -21.09 -19.14 -3.38
CA VAL A 238 -21.20 -19.35 -4.83
C VAL A 238 -19.99 -18.76 -5.56
N GLY A 239 -19.78 -19.20 -6.80
CA GLY A 239 -18.63 -18.82 -7.61
C GLY A 239 -17.38 -19.70 -7.38
N PRO A 240 -16.26 -19.37 -8.03
CA PRO A 240 -15.05 -20.18 -7.96
C PRO A 240 -14.46 -20.20 -6.55
N GLN A 241 -14.28 -21.39 -5.98
CA GLN A 241 -13.61 -21.57 -4.69
C GLN A 241 -12.09 -21.75 -4.89
N TRP A 242 -11.28 -21.15 -4.03
CA TRP A 242 -9.84 -21.40 -3.97
C TRP A 242 -9.51 -22.56 -3.01
N PRO A 243 -8.36 -23.25 -3.18
CA PRO A 243 -8.04 -24.44 -2.39
C PRO A 243 -8.01 -24.25 -0.87
N THR A 244 -7.69 -23.04 -0.39
CA THR A 244 -7.61 -22.72 1.05
C THR A 244 -8.90 -22.14 1.62
N PHE A 245 -9.96 -21.99 0.81
CA PHE A 245 -11.22 -21.41 1.27
C PHE A 245 -11.84 -22.26 2.37
N THR A 246 -12.01 -21.67 3.55
CA THR A 246 -12.63 -22.33 4.70
C THR A 246 -13.66 -21.39 5.33
N PRO A 247 -14.97 -21.71 5.29
CA PRO A 247 -16.00 -20.84 5.82
C PRO A 247 -15.84 -20.41 7.28
N THR A 248 -15.21 -21.24 8.11
CA THR A 248 -15.02 -20.98 9.55
C THR A 248 -13.87 -20.01 9.84
N THR A 249 -13.03 -19.68 8.85
CA THR A 249 -11.91 -18.75 9.00
C THR A 249 -12.16 -17.41 8.30
N VAL A 250 -13.33 -17.24 7.68
CA VAL A 250 -13.75 -15.97 7.07
C VAL A 250 -13.97 -14.93 8.18
N ILE A 251 -13.36 -13.76 8.05
CA ILE A 251 -13.44 -12.71 9.05
C ILE A 251 -14.37 -11.57 8.62
N VAL A 252 -14.83 -10.80 9.61
CA VAL A 252 -15.44 -9.48 9.42
C VAL A 252 -14.54 -8.45 10.10
N VAL A 253 -14.13 -7.43 9.34
CA VAL A 253 -13.41 -6.30 9.92
C VAL A 253 -14.40 -5.34 10.56
N ILE A 254 -14.17 -5.00 11.82
CA ILE A 254 -14.91 -3.98 12.57
C ILE A 254 -14.03 -2.78 12.82
N GLN A 255 -14.65 -1.59 12.86
CA GLN A 255 -13.92 -0.35 13.04
C GLN A 255 -13.17 -0.35 14.36
N THR A 256 -11.93 0.14 14.36
CA THR A 256 -11.21 0.41 15.60
C THR A 256 -11.85 1.58 16.36
N VAL A 257 -11.72 1.59 17.68
CA VAL A 257 -12.19 2.69 18.56
C VAL A 257 -11.08 3.72 18.84
N VAL A 258 -9.86 3.44 18.40
CA VAL A 258 -8.72 4.35 18.46
C VAL A 258 -8.36 4.73 17.03
N VAL A 259 -8.09 6.01 16.79
CA VAL A 259 -7.50 6.47 15.54
C VAL A 259 -6.14 5.80 15.42
N VAL A 260 -5.89 5.12 14.31
CA VAL A 260 -4.58 4.54 14.02
C VAL A 260 -3.80 5.51 13.16
N GLU A 261 -2.56 5.79 13.57
CA GLU A 261 -1.63 6.63 12.80
C GLU A 261 -0.98 5.84 11.67
N GLY A 262 -0.95 4.51 11.83
CA GLY A 262 -0.57 3.56 10.82
C GLY A 262 -1.01 2.15 11.20
N PHE A 263 -1.11 1.29 10.19
CA PHE A 263 -1.42 -0.13 10.37
C PHE A 263 -0.14 -0.92 10.50
N THR A 264 -0.02 -1.73 11.56
CA THR A 264 1.03 -2.76 11.62
C THR A 264 0.65 -3.89 10.64
N ILE A 265 1.27 -3.88 9.47
CA ILE A 265 1.04 -4.84 8.40
C ILE A 265 2.20 -5.85 8.33
N VAL A 266 1.95 -7.01 7.72
CA VAL A 266 3.01 -7.97 7.38
C VAL A 266 3.61 -7.62 6.02
N ASP A 267 4.93 -7.49 5.93
CA ASP A 267 5.61 -7.51 4.65
C ASP A 267 5.45 -8.91 4.03
N VAL A 268 4.71 -9.02 2.93
CA VAL A 268 4.36 -10.32 2.34
C VAL A 268 5.54 -11.00 1.62
N THR A 269 6.68 -10.32 1.53
CA THR A 269 7.93 -10.84 0.93
C THR A 269 8.93 -11.30 1.98
N THR A 270 9.00 -10.65 3.14
CA THR A 270 9.95 -11.01 4.21
C THR A 270 9.28 -11.69 5.40
N GLY A 271 8.01 -11.40 5.68
CA GLY A 271 7.27 -11.85 6.85
C GLY A 271 7.42 -10.93 8.06
N ASP A 272 8.19 -9.85 7.93
CA ASP A 272 8.41 -8.89 9.01
C ASP A 272 7.18 -8.01 9.23
N LEU A 273 7.05 -7.49 10.45
CA LEU A 273 6.06 -6.45 10.72
C LEU A 273 6.64 -5.09 10.36
N ILE A 274 5.85 -4.33 9.61
CA ILE A 274 6.11 -2.93 9.28
C ILE A 274 4.85 -2.12 9.62
N VAL A 275 4.99 -0.82 9.81
CA VAL A 275 3.89 0.11 10.02
C VAL A 275 3.74 0.95 8.77
N ARG A 276 2.56 0.82 8.16
CA ARG A 276 2.14 1.66 7.04
C ARG A 276 1.36 2.85 7.57
N PRO A 277 1.85 4.09 7.41
CA PRO A 277 1.10 5.27 7.82
C PRO A 277 -0.29 5.32 7.18
N VAL A 278 -1.27 5.88 7.90
CA VAL A 278 -2.60 6.09 7.33
C VAL A 278 -2.51 7.08 6.17
N GLY A 279 -3.23 6.79 5.08
CA GLY A 279 -3.21 7.60 3.87
C GLY A 279 -1.95 7.43 3.03
N ALA A 280 -1.04 6.52 3.39
CA ALA A 280 0.23 6.32 2.70
C ALA A 280 0.08 6.23 1.17
N ASN A 281 0.96 6.95 0.48
CA ASN A 281 1.14 6.93 -0.97
C ASN A 281 2.41 6.11 -1.31
N PRO A 282 2.72 5.87 -2.60
CA PRO A 282 3.95 5.18 -2.99
C PRO A 282 5.24 5.78 -2.43
N ASP A 283 5.27 7.10 -2.20
CA ASP A 283 6.44 7.82 -1.69
C ASP A 283 6.44 7.96 -0.15
N THR A 284 5.37 7.51 0.52
CA THR A 284 5.32 7.47 1.99
C THR A 284 6.10 6.24 2.46
N PRO A 285 7.17 6.40 3.25
CA PRO A 285 7.94 5.25 3.72
C PRO A 285 7.12 4.41 4.70
N ASP A 286 7.10 3.09 4.49
CA ASP A 286 6.71 2.15 5.54
C ASP A 286 7.82 2.10 6.60
N LEU A 287 7.40 2.07 7.87
CA LEU A 287 8.28 2.15 9.02
C LEU A 287 8.51 0.75 9.60
N ALA A 288 9.73 0.39 9.95
CA ALA A 288 9.99 -0.76 10.80
C ALA A 288 9.41 -0.55 12.21
N THR A 289 9.19 -1.65 12.92
CA THR A 289 8.71 -1.66 14.30
C THR A 289 9.56 -2.61 15.16
N GLY A 290 9.41 -2.50 16.48
CA GLY A 290 10.15 -3.32 17.43
C GLY A 290 9.62 -3.20 18.85
N ASP A 291 10.42 -3.67 19.80
CA ASP A 291 10.19 -3.46 21.24
C ASP A 291 10.13 -1.96 21.58
N ILE A 292 10.95 -1.13 20.93
CA ILE A 292 10.86 0.32 21.01
C ILE A 292 10.78 0.88 19.60
N ARG A 293 9.91 1.85 19.39
CA ARG A 293 9.84 2.65 18.16
C ARG A 293 9.65 4.12 18.50
N VAL A 294 10.49 4.97 17.92
CA VAL A 294 10.42 6.43 18.01
C VAL A 294 10.27 6.95 16.59
N THR A 295 9.15 7.60 16.30
CA THR A 295 8.83 8.12 14.97
C THR A 295 8.62 9.63 15.06
N LEU A 296 9.32 10.36 14.20
CA LEU A 296 9.12 11.78 13.95
C LEU A 296 8.40 11.94 12.62
N SER A 297 7.35 12.76 12.55
CA SER A 297 6.68 13.11 11.29
C SER A 297 6.38 14.61 11.20
N TRP A 298 6.40 15.15 9.98
CA TRP A 298 6.08 16.56 9.72
C TRP A 298 5.47 16.75 8.33
N GLY A 299 4.88 17.92 8.09
CA GLY A 299 4.04 18.21 6.92
C GLY A 299 4.64 19.24 5.96
N ASP A 300 5.96 19.33 5.88
CA ASP A 300 6.65 20.19 4.95
C ASP A 300 8.01 19.61 4.50
N SER A 301 8.73 20.36 3.67
CA SER A 301 9.98 19.93 3.04
C SER A 301 11.23 20.20 3.89
N ALA A 302 11.10 20.61 5.16
CA ALA A 302 12.27 20.85 6.00
C ALA A 302 13.04 19.55 6.27
N ASP A 303 14.32 19.69 6.55
CA ASP A 303 15.21 18.61 6.98
C ASP A 303 15.23 18.61 8.51
N LEU A 304 14.43 17.72 9.11
CA LEU A 304 14.34 17.54 10.56
C LEU A 304 15.01 16.22 10.94
N ASP A 305 15.94 16.28 11.89
CA ASP A 305 16.68 15.12 12.35
C ASP A 305 16.08 14.56 13.65
N LEU A 306 16.03 13.24 13.72
CA LEU A 306 15.72 12.45 14.91
C LEU A 306 16.99 11.83 15.47
N GLN A 307 17.22 12.06 16.77
CA GLN A 307 18.23 11.32 17.55
C GLN A 307 17.59 10.72 18.79
N VAL A 308 17.92 9.46 19.08
CA VAL A 308 17.54 8.81 20.34
C VAL A 308 18.80 8.34 21.07
N THR A 309 18.99 8.84 22.28
CA THR A 309 20.03 8.38 23.20
C THR A 309 19.44 7.37 24.18
N ASP A 310 20.03 6.19 24.23
CA ASP A 310 19.60 5.10 25.10
C ASP A 310 20.09 5.27 26.56
N PRO A 311 19.57 4.48 27.51
CA PRO A 311 20.02 4.47 28.91
C PRO A 311 21.51 4.18 29.14
N GLU A 312 22.19 3.58 28.17
CA GLU A 312 23.63 3.28 28.23
C GLU A 312 24.47 4.47 27.72
N GLY A 313 23.82 5.49 27.16
CA GLY A 313 24.41 6.72 26.65
C GLY A 313 24.77 6.66 25.16
N ALA A 314 24.41 5.59 24.44
CA ALA A 314 24.64 5.52 23.01
C ALA A 314 23.54 6.28 22.26
N ALA A 315 23.94 7.15 21.33
CA ALA A 315 23.00 7.83 20.44
C ALA A 315 22.81 7.03 19.14
N VAL A 316 21.56 6.98 18.68
CA VAL A 316 21.18 6.53 17.34
C VAL A 316 20.65 7.75 16.59
N ASN A 317 21.19 8.01 15.40
CA ASN A 317 20.84 9.10 14.48
C ASN A 317 21.47 8.81 13.10
N TYR A 318 21.40 9.74 12.15
CA TYR A 318 22.01 9.59 10.83
C TYR A 318 23.53 9.26 10.86
N ASP A 319 24.29 9.93 11.73
CA ASP A 319 25.75 9.72 11.87
C ASP A 319 26.08 8.38 12.56
N PHE A 320 25.21 7.94 13.46
CA PHE A 320 25.32 6.72 14.26
C PHE A 320 24.08 5.86 14.06
N PRO A 321 23.89 5.23 12.88
CA PRO A 321 22.63 4.59 12.52
C PRO A 321 22.37 3.29 13.30
N THR A 322 23.32 2.82 14.11
CA THR A 322 23.14 1.66 14.99
C THR A 322 23.84 1.83 16.32
N SER A 323 23.33 1.20 17.39
CA SER A 323 23.98 1.14 18.70
C SER A 323 24.29 -0.29 19.15
N ALA A 324 25.20 -0.45 20.11
CA ALA A 324 25.53 -1.75 20.70
C ALA A 324 24.36 -2.38 21.48
N SER A 325 23.43 -1.55 21.98
CA SER A 325 22.20 -1.98 22.64
C SER A 325 21.11 -2.46 21.66
N GLY A 326 21.39 -2.42 20.35
CA GLY A 326 20.50 -2.92 19.29
C GLY A 326 19.62 -1.86 18.63
N GLY A 327 19.82 -0.58 18.93
CA GLY A 327 19.09 0.51 18.29
C GLY A 327 19.49 0.66 16.83
N GLN A 328 18.54 1.05 15.97
CA GLN A 328 18.70 1.17 14.53
C GLN A 328 17.91 2.36 13.98
N LEU A 329 18.52 3.18 13.13
CA LEU A 329 17.83 4.13 12.27
C LEU A 329 17.25 3.36 11.07
N ASP A 330 15.94 3.38 10.92
CA ASP A 330 15.21 2.69 9.84
C ASP A 330 14.85 3.65 8.70
N VAL A 331 14.33 4.83 9.01
CA VAL A 331 14.02 5.86 8.01
C VAL A 331 14.67 7.18 8.42
N ASP A 332 15.34 7.78 7.44
CA ASP A 332 15.94 9.11 7.41
C ASP A 332 15.27 9.86 6.25
N ALA A 333 14.88 11.12 6.44
CA ALA A 333 14.08 11.83 5.45
C ALA A 333 14.54 13.27 5.22
N ASN A 334 14.44 13.72 3.96
CA ASN A 334 14.79 15.07 3.51
C ASN A 334 16.27 15.46 3.64
N SER A 335 17.15 14.55 4.04
CA SER A 335 18.60 14.73 4.10
C SER A 335 19.17 15.48 2.89
N GLY A 336 19.70 16.67 3.14
CA GLY A 336 20.36 17.49 2.12
C GLY A 336 19.44 18.16 1.10
N CYS A 337 18.12 18.15 1.32
CA CYS A 337 17.11 18.92 0.58
C CYS A 337 17.02 18.71 -0.95
N ASN A 338 17.56 17.61 -1.51
CA ASN A 338 17.62 17.44 -2.97
C ASN A 338 16.29 16.95 -3.60
N GLU A 339 15.59 16.06 -2.90
CA GLU A 339 14.27 15.50 -3.28
C GLU A 339 13.37 15.43 -2.05
N ALA A 340 13.16 16.57 -1.40
CA ALA A 340 12.43 16.63 -0.14
C ALA A 340 10.94 16.23 -0.31
N LEU A 341 10.51 15.28 0.50
CA LEU A 341 9.13 14.86 0.65
C LEU A 341 8.32 15.96 1.36
N SER A 342 7.02 16.03 1.06
CA SER A 342 6.09 16.95 1.72
C SER A 342 5.42 16.36 2.97
N GLU A 343 5.46 15.04 3.13
CA GLU A 343 4.98 14.29 4.30
C GLU A 343 6.06 13.31 4.79
N PRO A 344 7.26 13.81 5.15
CA PRO A 344 8.38 13.00 5.61
C PRO A 344 8.15 12.40 7.01
N ALA A 345 8.90 11.34 7.29
CA ALA A 345 9.04 10.78 8.62
C ALA A 345 10.45 10.23 8.84
N GLU A 346 10.95 10.33 10.07
CA GLU A 346 12.14 9.60 10.53
C GLU A 346 11.74 8.56 11.57
N ASN A 347 12.46 7.45 11.63
CA ASN A 347 12.11 6.33 12.48
C ASN A 347 13.35 5.64 13.05
N ILE A 348 13.42 5.56 14.38
CA ILE A 348 14.44 4.82 15.12
C ILE A 348 13.76 3.71 15.92
N ILE A 349 14.31 2.50 15.87
CA ILE A 349 13.78 1.33 16.56
C ILE A 349 14.83 0.58 17.37
N TRP A 350 14.37 -0.11 18.40
CA TRP A 350 15.02 -1.31 18.92
C TRP A 350 14.14 -2.49 18.49
N PRO A 351 14.54 -3.27 17.46
CA PRO A 351 13.73 -4.39 16.96
C PRO A 351 13.46 -5.44 18.04
N GLU A 352 14.53 -5.77 18.77
CA GLU A 352 14.54 -6.68 19.91
C GLU A 352 14.44 -5.91 21.24
N THR A 353 14.55 -6.61 22.38
CA THR A 353 14.49 -5.99 23.71
C THR A 353 15.54 -4.88 23.89
N GLY A 354 15.07 -3.63 23.99
CA GLY A 354 15.90 -2.48 24.32
C GLY A 354 16.22 -2.39 25.82
N PRO A 355 17.30 -1.68 26.21
CA PRO A 355 17.66 -1.50 27.61
C PRO A 355 16.58 -0.79 28.43
N ASN A 356 16.43 -1.18 29.70
CA ASN A 356 15.54 -0.50 30.64
C ASN A 356 16.15 0.83 31.09
N GLY A 357 15.30 1.83 31.28
CA GLY A 357 15.71 3.14 31.74
C GLY A 357 15.13 4.27 30.91
N GLN A 358 15.67 5.46 31.14
CA GLN A 358 15.27 6.68 30.45
C GLN A 358 15.99 6.80 29.11
N TYR A 359 15.21 7.07 28.07
CA TYR A 359 15.69 7.44 26.75
C TYR A 359 15.51 8.94 26.57
N ILE A 360 16.47 9.58 25.91
CA ILE A 360 16.39 10.99 25.53
C ILE A 360 16.23 11.07 24.03
N VAL A 361 15.23 11.82 23.57
CA VAL A 361 14.97 12.05 22.15
C VAL A 361 15.27 13.51 21.84
N GLN A 362 16.03 13.77 20.79
CA GLN A 362 16.23 15.11 20.25
C GLN A 362 15.57 15.18 18.87
N VAL A 363 14.77 16.22 18.67
CA VAL A 363 14.23 16.60 17.36
C VAL A 363 14.90 17.92 16.99
N ALA A 364 15.63 17.96 15.88
CA ALA A 364 16.42 19.12 15.48
C ALA A 364 16.10 19.57 14.06
N LEU A 365 16.18 20.88 13.81
CA LEU A 365 16.06 21.47 12.49
C LEU A 365 17.46 21.55 11.89
N TYR A 366 17.76 20.65 10.95
CA TYR A 366 19.03 20.67 10.22
C TYR A 366 19.04 21.77 9.16
N SER A 367 17.94 21.86 8.40
CA SER A 367 17.79 22.83 7.31
C SER A 367 16.31 23.18 7.10
N GLU A 368 16.03 24.48 6.96
CA GLU A 368 14.70 24.97 6.52
C GLU A 368 14.41 24.60 5.04
N CYS A 369 15.40 24.04 4.33
CA CYS A 369 15.39 23.79 2.90
C CYS A 369 14.87 25.00 2.12
N SER A 370 13.66 24.91 1.55
CA SER A 370 13.05 25.99 0.75
C SER A 370 12.01 26.82 1.52
N SER A 371 11.78 26.53 2.81
CA SER A 371 10.65 27.06 3.58
C SER A 371 11.10 27.71 4.89
N PRO A 372 11.32 29.04 4.93
CA PRO A 372 11.79 29.75 6.13
C PRO A 372 10.63 30.06 7.08
N VAL A 373 9.90 29.04 7.49
CA VAL A 373 8.73 29.13 8.37
C VAL A 373 8.91 28.26 9.59
N ALA A 374 7.98 28.37 10.54
CA ALA A 374 7.94 27.43 11.64
C ALA A 374 7.50 26.05 11.12
N HIS A 375 8.13 24.99 11.60
CA HIS A 375 7.96 23.60 11.16
C HIS A 375 7.28 22.77 12.25
N PRO A 376 5.94 22.62 12.22
CA PRO A 376 5.24 21.76 13.15
C PRO A 376 5.59 20.29 12.90
N PHE A 377 5.79 19.55 13.98
CA PHE A 377 6.05 18.11 13.91
C PHE A 377 5.25 17.37 14.98
N LEU A 378 5.18 16.05 14.81
CA LEU A 378 4.66 15.12 15.80
C LEU A 378 5.73 14.05 16.11
N LEU A 379 6.05 13.88 17.39
CA LEU A 379 6.89 12.80 17.90
C LEU A 379 6.03 11.74 18.57
N GLN A 380 6.20 10.48 18.18
CA GLN A 380 5.48 9.36 18.77
C GLN A 380 6.44 8.29 19.24
N VAL A 381 6.15 7.72 20.42
CA VAL A 381 6.96 6.65 21.00
C VAL A 381 6.07 5.48 21.35
N PHE A 382 6.53 4.28 20.97
CA PHE A 382 5.87 3.02 21.27
C PHE A 382 6.85 2.10 22.00
N VAL A 383 6.35 1.41 23.03
CA VAL A 383 7.06 0.33 23.75
C VAL A 383 6.19 -0.91 23.73
N GLY A 384 6.72 -2.05 23.26
CA GLY A 384 5.95 -3.27 23.04
C GLY A 384 4.75 -3.07 22.11
N GLY A 385 4.87 -2.15 21.13
CA GLY A 385 3.80 -1.76 20.22
C GLY A 385 2.69 -0.90 20.84
N GLN A 386 2.80 -0.49 22.11
CA GLN A 386 1.83 0.40 22.75
C GLN A 386 2.37 1.84 22.82
N PRO A 387 1.57 2.86 22.50
CA PRO A 387 2.01 4.24 22.63
C PRO A 387 2.31 4.56 24.10
N VAL A 388 3.42 5.26 24.35
CA VAL A 388 3.82 5.72 25.68
C VAL A 388 3.83 7.24 25.75
N ALA A 389 3.55 7.77 26.93
CA ALA A 389 3.64 9.20 27.17
C ALA A 389 5.09 9.67 27.07
N VAL A 390 5.29 10.80 26.40
CA VAL A 390 6.57 11.50 26.33
C VAL A 390 6.55 12.72 27.24
N GLN A 391 7.74 13.13 27.69
CA GLN A 391 7.93 14.38 28.41
C GLN A 391 8.83 15.30 27.59
N VAL A 392 8.49 16.57 27.46
CA VAL A 392 9.28 17.59 26.76
C VAL A 392 10.07 18.42 27.77
N GLY A 393 11.32 18.77 27.47
CA GLY A 393 12.20 19.50 28.37
C GLY A 393 13.37 20.17 27.66
N GLY A 394 14.13 20.97 28.42
CA GLY A 394 15.39 21.54 27.97
C GLY A 394 16.59 20.68 28.37
N ASP A 395 17.79 21.20 28.11
CA ASP A 395 19.06 20.68 28.62
C ASP A 395 19.25 20.90 30.13
N ASP A 396 18.31 21.60 30.78
CA ASP A 396 18.25 21.84 32.22
C ASP A 396 17.72 20.65 33.05
N GLY A 397 17.27 19.58 32.37
CA GLY A 397 16.77 18.35 32.97
C GLY A 397 15.35 18.46 33.55
N VAL A 398 14.61 19.52 33.24
CA VAL A 398 13.21 19.67 33.65
C VAL A 398 12.30 19.20 32.52
N PHE A 399 11.50 18.18 32.79
CA PHE A 399 10.59 17.59 31.82
C PHE A 399 9.13 17.73 32.25
N ALA A 400 8.26 18.12 31.30
CA ALA A 400 6.81 18.21 31.47
C ALA A 400 6.10 17.24 30.52
N ALA A 401 4.95 16.71 30.90
CA ALA A 401 4.18 15.83 30.02
C ALA A 401 3.83 16.53 28.70
N SER A 402 3.95 15.80 27.59
CA SER A 402 3.68 16.29 26.24
C SER A 402 2.88 15.25 25.45
N ASP A 403 2.10 15.72 24.47
CA ASP A 403 1.48 14.88 23.45
C ASP A 403 2.43 14.57 22.28
N GLY A 404 3.68 15.02 22.36
CA GLY A 404 4.71 14.83 21.35
C GLY A 404 4.68 15.86 20.23
N SER A 405 3.69 16.77 20.21
CA SER A 405 3.67 17.86 19.25
C SER A 405 4.71 18.92 19.58
N GLY A 406 5.28 19.52 18.55
CA GLY A 406 6.24 20.60 18.69
C GLY A 406 6.35 21.44 17.43
N THR A 407 7.17 22.47 17.49
CA THR A 407 7.42 23.34 16.34
C THR A 407 8.85 23.85 16.38
N LEU A 408 9.61 23.54 15.33
CA LEU A 408 10.98 24.02 15.16
C LEU A 408 11.02 25.27 14.28
N SER A 409 12.08 26.06 14.45
CA SER A 409 12.38 27.23 13.61
C SER A 409 13.83 27.63 13.82
N SER A 410 14.35 28.59 13.05
CA SER A 410 15.67 29.18 13.31
C SER A 410 15.86 29.71 14.75
N SER A 411 14.77 30.07 15.44
CA SER A 411 14.79 30.56 16.84
C SER A 411 14.65 29.47 17.90
N VAL A 412 14.13 28.30 17.50
CA VAL A 412 13.96 27.09 18.33
C VAL A 412 14.45 25.92 17.48
N PRO A 413 15.78 25.75 17.33
CA PRO A 413 16.34 24.81 16.37
C PRO A 413 16.31 23.36 16.87
N ALA A 414 16.02 23.13 18.15
CA ALA A 414 15.89 21.78 18.70
C ALA A 414 14.90 21.75 19.85
N MET A 415 14.29 20.58 20.04
CA MET A 415 13.47 20.24 21.20
C MET A 415 13.93 18.88 21.74
N TYR A 416 13.89 18.72 23.06
CA TYR A 416 14.24 17.47 23.72
C TYR A 416 13.01 16.85 24.37
N PHE A 417 12.92 15.53 24.24
CA PHE A 417 11.91 14.71 24.86
C PHE A 417 12.55 13.57 25.63
N SER A 418 11.79 12.94 26.51
CA SER A 418 12.18 11.69 27.15
C SER A 418 11.00 10.75 27.34
N PHE A 419 11.31 9.47 27.41
CA PHE A 419 10.39 8.42 27.84
C PHE A 419 11.16 7.38 28.64
N THR A 420 10.46 6.46 29.30
CA THR A 420 11.08 5.41 30.12
C THR A 420 10.54 4.04 29.72
N ARG A 421 11.45 3.09 29.49
CA ARG A 421 11.13 1.67 29.38
C ARG A 421 11.28 1.00 30.75
N GLY A 422 10.21 0.35 31.21
CA GLY A 422 10.07 -0.27 32.53
C GLY A 422 10.62 -1.68 32.66
#